data_AF-A0A1X0Y611-F1
#
_entry.id   AF-A0A1X0Y611-F1
#
_cell.length_a   1.000
_cell.length_b   1.000
_cell.length_c   1.000
_cell.angle_alpha   90.00
_cell.angle_beta   90.00
_cell.angle_gamma   90.00
#
_symmetry.space_group_name_H-M   'P 1'
#
loop_
_entity.id
_entity.type
_entity.pdbx_description
1 polymer ?
#
loop_
_entity_poly.entity_id
_entity_poly.type
_entity_poly.pdbx_seq_one_letter_code
_entity_poly.pdbx_strand_id
1 'polypeptide(L)'
;MIRFVALLLPLLLFCPLPAAAADWGPWEVPTHKGSSRQPEHDTSPFDQAVHFFQLYISPVDGPRCPMYPTCSAYSRQALARHGPWIGVMLTVDRLIHENDPREKRHPIRVGGRMRYADPVSNNDFWLESGHR
;
A
#
# COMPACT_ATOMS: atom_id res chain seq x y z
N MET A 1 -0.35 34.36 28.35
CA MET A 1 -1.43 33.38 28.59
C MET A 1 -1.52 32.42 27.40
N ILE A 2 -0.45 31.64 27.23
CA ILE A 2 -0.32 30.53 26.30
C ILE A 2 0.24 29.41 27.17
N ARG A 3 -0.30 28.18 27.06
CA ARG A 3 0.17 26.89 27.64
C ARG A 3 -0.89 26.16 28.47
N PHE A 4 -2.06 25.86 27.90
CA PHE A 4 -2.92 24.76 28.38
C PHE A 4 -3.68 24.07 27.23
N VAL A 5 -3.09 23.99 26.03
CA VAL A 5 -3.60 23.18 24.90
C VAL A 5 -2.84 21.84 24.85
N ALA A 6 -2.64 21.21 26.00
CA ALA A 6 -1.74 20.06 26.15
C ALA A 6 -2.36 18.89 26.92
N LEU A 7 -3.68 18.67 26.83
CA LEU A 7 -4.35 17.55 27.51
C LEU A 7 -5.49 16.93 26.68
N LEU A 8 -5.22 16.59 25.42
CA LEU A 8 -6.06 15.64 24.64
C LEU A 8 -5.17 14.72 23.78
N LEU A 9 -4.03 14.27 24.32
CA LEU A 9 -3.10 13.34 23.65
C LEU A 9 -2.86 11.97 24.33
N PRO A 10 -3.38 11.61 25.52
CA PRO A 10 -3.16 10.26 26.02
C PRO A 10 -4.48 9.48 26.10
N LEU A 11 -5.04 9.07 24.95
CA LEU A 11 -6.07 8.01 24.94
C LEU A 11 -5.97 7.04 23.74
N LEU A 12 -4.83 7.03 23.03
CA LEU A 12 -4.51 6.05 21.98
C LEU A 12 -3.36 5.11 22.38
N LEU A 13 -2.96 5.12 23.66
CA LEU A 13 -1.83 4.34 24.17
C LEU A 13 -2.21 3.07 24.97
N PHE A 14 -3.49 2.75 25.13
CA PHE A 14 -3.91 1.59 25.95
C PHE A 14 -5.11 0.80 25.40
N CYS A 15 -5.17 0.61 24.08
CA CYS A 15 -6.03 -0.45 23.52
C CYS A 15 -5.13 -1.59 23.02
N PRO A 16 -5.04 -2.73 23.73
CA PRO A 16 -4.44 -3.92 23.15
C PRO A 16 -5.45 -4.45 22.13
N LEU A 17 -5.25 -4.10 20.86
CA LEU A 17 -5.99 -4.75 19.78
C LEU A 17 -5.59 -6.23 19.76
N PRO A 18 -6.55 -7.16 19.88
CA PRO A 18 -6.24 -8.57 19.87
C PRO A 18 -5.69 -8.93 18.49
N ALA A 19 -4.75 -9.86 18.50
CA ALA A 19 -4.21 -10.51 17.32
C ALA A 19 -5.36 -11.07 16.45
N ALA A 20 -5.79 -10.29 15.46
CA ALA A 20 -6.41 -10.87 14.28
C ALA A 20 -5.26 -11.37 13.42
N ALA A 21 -4.87 -12.62 13.65
CA ALA A 21 -4.25 -13.43 12.62
C ALA A 21 -5.21 -13.41 11.43
N ALA A 22 -5.02 -12.46 10.54
CA ALA A 22 -5.72 -12.46 9.29
C ALA A 22 -4.90 -13.35 8.36
N ASP A 23 -5.33 -14.61 8.31
CA ASP A 23 -4.95 -15.69 7.42
C ASP A 23 -5.34 -15.37 5.97
N TRP A 24 -4.97 -14.19 5.49
CA TRP A 24 -5.09 -13.87 4.08
C TRP A 24 -4.15 -14.81 3.31
N GLY A 25 -4.76 -15.84 2.70
CA GLY A 25 -4.11 -17.00 2.10
C GLY A 25 -3.02 -16.72 1.05
N PRO A 26 -2.42 -17.77 0.48
CA PRO A 26 -1.08 -17.70 -0.08
C PRO A 26 -1.09 -17.04 -1.46
N TRP A 27 -0.40 -15.91 -1.61
CA TRP A 27 -0.03 -15.33 -2.91
C TRP A 27 1.45 -15.55 -3.22
N GLU A 28 1.94 -16.75 -2.92
CA GLU A 28 3.30 -17.16 -3.21
C GLU A 28 3.41 -17.73 -4.63
N VAL A 29 4.29 -17.12 -5.44
CA VAL A 29 4.91 -17.81 -6.57
C VAL A 29 6.12 -18.58 -6.01
N PRO A 30 6.19 -19.92 -6.09
CA PRO A 30 7.29 -20.66 -5.51
C PRO A 30 8.53 -20.55 -6.41
N THR A 31 9.50 -19.74 -6.00
CA THR A 31 10.85 -19.78 -6.58
C THR A 31 11.92 -19.65 -5.51
N HIS A 32 12.59 -20.79 -5.29
CA HIS A 32 13.88 -21.03 -4.62
C HIS A 32 14.06 -20.59 -3.15
N LYS A 33 14.32 -21.60 -2.30
CA LYS A 33 14.96 -21.50 -0.99
C LYS A 33 16.30 -20.75 -1.10
N GLY A 34 16.26 -19.44 -0.94
CA GLY A 34 17.40 -18.65 -0.49
C GLY A 34 17.11 -18.22 0.95
N SER A 35 18.05 -18.48 1.85
CA SER A 35 18.03 -18.02 3.25
C SER A 35 17.81 -16.50 3.32
N SER A 36 16.56 -16.04 3.36
CA SER A 36 16.26 -14.63 3.64
C SER A 36 16.33 -14.43 5.14
N ARG A 37 17.33 -13.68 5.61
CA ARG A 37 17.17 -12.92 6.86
C ARG A 37 15.83 -12.20 6.74
N GLN A 38 14.94 -12.34 7.73
CA GLN A 38 13.79 -11.46 7.84
C GLN A 38 14.31 -10.02 7.74
N PRO A 39 13.75 -9.15 6.88
CA PRO A 39 14.14 -7.76 6.89
C PRO A 39 13.75 -7.23 8.27
N GLU A 40 14.76 -6.81 9.03
CA GLU A 40 14.64 -5.99 10.20
C GLU A 40 13.64 -4.89 9.86
N HIS A 41 12.47 -4.94 10.50
CA HIS A 41 11.38 -4.01 10.28
C HIS A 41 11.81 -2.69 10.93
N ASP A 42 12.74 -1.98 10.28
CA ASP A 42 13.15 -0.63 10.64
C ASP A 42 11.85 0.16 10.79
N THR A 43 11.54 0.53 12.03
CA THR A 43 10.23 1.05 12.40
C THR A 43 10.17 2.51 11.97
N SER A 44 10.28 2.75 10.67
CA SER A 44 10.27 4.08 10.11
C SER A 44 8.91 4.71 10.43
N PRO A 45 8.86 6.01 10.78
CA PRO A 45 7.60 6.72 10.98
C PRO A 45 6.66 6.60 9.78
N PHE A 46 7.23 6.34 8.60
CA PHE A 46 6.52 6.19 7.35
C PHE A 46 5.75 4.86 7.27
N ASP A 47 6.37 3.74 7.65
CA ASP A 47 5.68 2.44 7.68
C ASP A 47 4.52 2.44 8.68
N GLN A 48 4.69 3.15 9.80
CA GLN A 48 3.62 3.34 10.80
C GLN A 48 2.46 4.15 10.23
N ALA A 49 2.74 5.21 9.46
CA ALA A 49 1.70 6.01 8.80
C ALA A 49 0.91 5.20 7.77
N VAL A 50 1.59 4.35 7.00
CA VAL A 50 0.95 3.46 6.02
C VAL A 50 0.05 2.43 6.71
N HIS A 51 0.52 1.82 7.80
CA HIS A 51 -0.28 0.89 8.59
C HIS A 51 -1.51 1.56 9.21
N PHE A 52 -1.35 2.78 9.75
CA PHE A 52 -2.47 3.56 10.28
C PHE A 52 -3.52 3.87 9.19
N PHE A 53 -3.08 4.31 8.02
CA PHE A 53 -3.98 4.57 6.90
C PHE A 53 -4.75 3.31 6.48
N GLN A 54 -4.09 2.15 6.43
CA GLN A 54 -4.73 0.87 6.06
C GLN A 54 -5.75 0.38 7.09
N LEU A 55 -5.48 0.57 8.38
CA LEU A 55 -6.34 0.08 9.45
C LEU A 55 -7.55 0.97 9.71
N TYR A 56 -7.40 2.30 9.57
CA TYR A 56 -8.43 3.24 10.00
C TYR A 56 -9.16 3.96 8.85
N ILE A 57 -8.47 4.23 7.74
CA ILE A 57 -9.02 5.01 6.63
C ILE A 57 -9.53 4.08 5.52
N SER A 58 -8.73 3.07 5.13
CA SER A 58 -9.08 2.14 4.05
C SER A 58 -10.41 1.38 4.23
N PRO A 59 -10.85 0.98 5.46
CA PRO A 59 -12.12 0.28 5.63
C PRO A 59 -13.34 1.19 5.43
N VAL A 60 -13.19 2.50 5.68
CA VAL A 60 -14.25 3.50 5.53
C VAL A 60 -14.50 3.81 4.05
N ASP A 61 -13.48 3.64 3.20
CA ASP A 61 -13.56 3.98 1.78
C ASP A 61 -14.17 2.89 0.88
N GLY A 62 -14.33 1.66 1.39
CA GLY A 62 -14.85 0.53 0.61
C GLY A 62 -14.03 0.20 -0.65
N PRO A 63 -14.44 -0.79 -1.45
CA PRO A 63 -13.75 -1.15 -2.69
C PRO A 63 -14.16 -0.21 -3.83
N ARG A 64 -13.75 1.06 -3.77
CA ARG A 64 -14.00 2.06 -4.82
C ARG A 64 -13.10 1.90 -6.03
N CYS A 65 -11.87 1.46 -5.82
CA CYS A 65 -10.88 1.36 -6.88
C CYS A 65 -11.23 0.20 -7.84
N PRO A 66 -11.44 0.48 -9.14
CA PRO A 66 -11.67 -0.56 -10.14
C PRO A 66 -10.35 -1.24 -10.56
N MET A 67 -9.20 -0.70 -10.17
CA MET A 67 -7.89 -1.22 -10.53
C MET A 67 -7.46 -2.40 -9.64
N TYR A 68 -6.53 -3.20 -10.16
CA TYR A 68 -5.91 -4.33 -9.49
C TYR A 68 -4.39 -4.32 -9.71
N PRO A 69 -3.54 -4.37 -8.66
CA PRO A 69 -3.88 -4.46 -7.23
C PRO A 69 -4.68 -3.25 -6.71
N THR A 70 -5.27 -3.32 -5.52
CA THR A 70 -5.95 -2.16 -4.89
C THR A 70 -4.95 -1.03 -4.65
N CYS A 71 -5.40 0.24 -4.49
CA CYS A 71 -4.47 1.37 -4.28
C CYS A 71 -3.57 1.17 -3.06
N SER A 72 -4.09 0.60 -1.97
CA SER A 72 -3.31 0.28 -0.77
C SER A 72 -2.26 -0.81 -1.03
N ALA A 73 -2.59 -1.85 -1.79
CA ALA A 73 -1.66 -2.90 -2.18
C ALA A 73 -0.61 -2.39 -3.18
N TYR A 74 -1.01 -1.56 -4.14
CA TYR A 74 -0.10 -0.87 -5.05
C TYR A 74 0.89 0.01 -4.28
N SER A 75 0.39 0.80 -3.32
CA SER A 75 1.24 1.68 -2.50
C SER A 75 2.29 0.87 -1.75
N ARG A 76 1.92 -0.23 -1.10
CA ARG A 76 2.87 -1.14 -0.46
C ARG A 76 3.92 -1.68 -1.42
N GLN A 77 3.52 -2.09 -2.63
CA GLN A 77 4.44 -2.61 -3.64
C GLN A 77 5.40 -1.52 -4.13
N ALA A 78 4.90 -0.30 -4.39
CA ALA A 78 5.70 0.82 -4.84
C ALA A 78 6.72 1.25 -3.78
N LEU A 79 6.31 1.30 -2.51
CA LEU A 79 7.17 1.59 -1.37
C LEU A 79 8.23 0.52 -1.15
N ALA A 80 7.85 -0.76 -1.20
CA ALA A 80 8.78 -1.86 -1.04
C ALA A 80 9.82 -1.93 -2.17
N ARG A 81 9.44 -1.56 -3.40
CA ARG A 81 10.31 -1.64 -4.58
C ARG A 81 11.23 -0.44 -4.74
N HIS A 82 10.72 0.77 -4.51
CA HIS A 82 11.43 2.02 -4.84
C HIS A 82 11.76 2.88 -3.62
N GLY A 83 11.43 2.42 -2.41
CA GLY A 83 11.62 3.17 -1.17
C GLY A 83 10.55 4.25 -0.95
N PRO A 84 10.62 4.98 0.17
CA PRO A 84 9.56 5.87 0.61
C PRO A 84 9.32 7.04 -0.34
N TRP A 85 10.38 7.68 -0.85
CA TRP A 85 10.24 8.87 -1.70
C TRP A 85 9.62 8.54 -3.06
N ILE A 86 10.19 7.59 -3.79
CA ILE A 86 9.69 7.21 -5.12
C ILE A 86 8.37 6.45 -5.00
N GLY A 87 8.24 5.56 -4.01
CA GLY A 87 7.01 4.81 -3.78
C GLY A 87 5.81 5.71 -3.46
N VAL A 88 6.00 6.79 -2.69
CA VAL A 88 4.96 7.82 -2.49
C VAL A 88 4.62 8.50 -3.80
N MET A 89 5.60 8.94 -4.58
CA MET A 89 5.35 9.64 -5.84
C MET A 89 4.56 8.76 -6.82
N LEU A 90 4.95 7.49 -6.98
CA LEU A 90 4.22 6.52 -7.80
C LEU A 90 2.80 6.25 -7.29
N THR A 91 2.60 6.23 -5.97
CA THR A 91 1.27 6.06 -5.37
C THR A 91 0.37 7.25 -5.67
N VAL A 92 0.89 8.47 -5.48
CA VAL A 92 0.14 9.71 -5.70
C VAL A 92 -0.20 9.89 -7.18
N ASP A 93 0.76 9.65 -8.06
CA ASP A 93 0.55 9.69 -9.52
C ASP A 93 -0.64 8.80 -9.92
N ARG A 94 -0.61 7.53 -9.49
CA ARG A 94 -1.71 6.60 -9.75
C ARG A 94 -3.05 7.07 -9.21
N LEU A 95 -3.11 7.60 -7.99
CA LEU A 95 -4.36 8.10 -7.41
C LEU A 95 -4.96 9.26 -8.22
N ILE A 96 -4.12 10.07 -8.87
CA ILE A 96 -4.58 11.19 -9.70
C ILE A 96 -5.22 10.69 -11.01
N HIS A 97 -4.69 9.62 -11.60
CA HIS A 97 -5.12 9.16 -12.92
C HIS A 97 -5.95 7.85 -12.93
N GLU A 98 -6.11 7.15 -11.80
CA GLU A 98 -6.80 5.84 -11.77
C GLU A 98 -8.29 5.89 -12.15
N ASN A 99 -8.91 7.07 -12.11
CA ASN A 99 -10.29 7.24 -12.57
C ASN A 99 -10.41 7.43 -14.09
N ASP A 100 -9.32 7.75 -14.80
CA ASP A 100 -9.33 7.95 -16.24
C ASP A 100 -9.78 6.66 -16.95
N PRO A 101 -10.85 6.71 -17.79
CA PRO A 101 -11.26 5.57 -18.60
C PRO A 101 -10.14 5.00 -19.48
N ARG A 102 -9.15 5.82 -19.87
CA ARG A 102 -8.01 5.41 -20.70
C ARG A 102 -7.12 4.38 -20.03
N GLU A 103 -7.03 4.39 -18.70
CA GLU A 103 -6.18 3.46 -17.94
C GLU A 103 -6.84 2.10 -17.73
N LYS A 104 -8.15 1.99 -17.96
CA LYS A 104 -8.95 0.78 -17.77
C LYS A 104 -8.83 -0.19 -18.97
N ARG A 105 -7.60 -0.50 -19.39
CA ARG A 105 -7.31 -1.25 -20.62
C ARG A 105 -7.32 -2.78 -20.45
N HIS A 106 -6.99 -3.27 -19.25
CA HIS A 106 -6.71 -4.69 -19.02
C HIS A 106 -7.72 -5.33 -18.05
N PRO A 107 -8.93 -5.69 -18.50
CA PRO A 107 -9.93 -6.27 -17.62
C PRO A 107 -9.53 -7.67 -17.14
N ILE A 108 -9.58 -7.87 -15.83
CA ILE A 108 -9.35 -9.15 -15.14
C ILE A 108 -10.49 -9.46 -14.18
N ARG A 109 -10.79 -10.74 -13.96
CA ARG A 109 -11.79 -11.18 -12.98
C ARG A 109 -11.10 -11.57 -11.68
N VAL A 110 -11.36 -10.83 -10.61
CA VAL A 110 -10.78 -11.08 -9.28
C VAL A 110 -11.91 -11.14 -8.25
N GLY A 111 -12.07 -12.28 -7.57
CA GLY A 111 -13.09 -12.47 -6.53
C GLY A 111 -14.51 -12.24 -7.05
N GLY A 112 -14.81 -12.69 -8.28
CA GLY A 112 -16.11 -12.53 -8.91
C GLY A 112 -16.45 -11.12 -9.40
N ARG A 113 -15.53 -10.15 -9.26
CA ARG A 113 -15.69 -8.77 -9.76
C ARG A 113 -14.75 -8.49 -10.93
N MET A 114 -15.21 -7.67 -11.87
CA MET A 114 -14.35 -7.12 -12.92
C MET A 114 -13.46 -6.03 -12.33
N ARG A 115 -12.15 -6.14 -12.57
CA ARG A 115 -11.14 -5.14 -12.21
C ARG A 115 -10.21 -4.90 -13.40
N TYR A 116 -9.37 -3.87 -13.35
CA TYR A 116 -8.42 -3.55 -14.41
C TYR A 116 -6.98 -3.69 -13.89
N ALA A 117 -6.16 -4.49 -14.57
CA ALA A 117 -4.79 -4.74 -14.16
C ALA A 117 -3.91 -3.50 -14.38
N ASP A 118 -3.28 -3.04 -13.30
CA ASP A 118 -2.32 -1.94 -13.28
C ASP A 118 -1.19 -2.21 -12.26
N PRO A 119 -0.22 -3.09 -12.59
CA PRO A 119 0.94 -3.36 -11.73
C PRO A 119 1.86 -2.14 -11.63
N VAL A 120 2.68 -2.06 -10.56
CA VAL A 120 3.70 -1.00 -10.39
C VAL A 120 4.62 -0.87 -11.60
N SER A 121 4.88 -1.99 -12.29
CA SER A 121 5.68 -2.02 -13.52
C SER A 121 5.16 -1.12 -14.65
N ASN A 122 3.86 -0.82 -14.67
CA ASN A 122 3.27 0.08 -15.68
C ASN A 122 3.67 1.54 -15.45
N ASN A 123 4.02 1.91 -14.22
CA ASN A 123 4.26 3.29 -13.80
C ASN A 123 5.73 3.55 -13.45
N ASP A 124 6.54 2.50 -13.27
CA ASP A 124 7.98 2.60 -12.96
C ASP A 124 8.92 2.33 -14.15
N PHE A 125 8.39 2.10 -15.36
CA PHE A 125 9.18 1.77 -16.55
C PHE A 125 10.29 2.79 -16.87
N TRP A 126 10.07 4.07 -16.53
CA TRP A 126 11.02 5.16 -16.74
C TRP A 126 12.18 5.17 -15.73
N LEU A 127 11.98 4.57 -14.55
CA LEU A 127 13.03 4.38 -13.54
C LEU A 127 13.97 3.24 -13.94
N GLU A 128 13.41 2.15 -14.49
CA GLU A 128 14.18 1.00 -14.95
C GLU A 128 14.98 1.31 -16.24
N SER A 129 14.52 2.25 -17.07
CA SER A 129 15.22 2.63 -18.32
C SER A 129 16.51 3.43 -18.14
N GLY A 130 16.78 3.99 -16.95
CA GLY A 130 17.98 4.80 -16.68
C GLY A 130 19.25 4.01 -16.35
N HIS A 131 19.18 2.68 -16.27
CA HIS A 131 20.28 1.79 -15.88
C HIS A 131 20.85 0.96 -17.05
N ARG A 132 20.76 1.47 -18.29
CA ARG A 132 21.36 0.85 -19.48
C ARG A 132 22.37 1.76 -20.16
#